data_AF-A0A0E0CSE8-F1
#
_entry.id   AF-A0A0E0CSE8-F1
#
_cell.length_a   1.000
_cell.length_b   1.000
_cell.length_c   1.000
_cell.angle_alpha   90.00
_cell.angle_beta   90.00
_cell.angle_gamma   90.00
#
_symmetry.space_group_name_H-M   'P 1'
#
loop_
_entity.id
_entity.type
_entity.pdbx_description
1 polymer ?
#
loop_
_entity_poly.entity_id
_entity_poly.type
_entity_poly.pdbx_seq_one_letter_code
_entity_poly.pdbx_strand_id
1 'polypeptide(L)'
;MPSARVQGGGGDGGGGSGRFKRALLRNLILGLRKGGVASREMGFHERKGAIKRTADAALAAARGAAPCWSRSLAAELAQAPQQHRSPSSPSSRKMICKKIVRRSLIRRRRRPIRPANNTTAATTKAYGGGGGGVARAMVRKRASVLKEIVPGGKALDMCALLGETLDYAVSLKAQVDVMQLLVRTLQEQKLKNSSGN
;
A
#
# COMPACT_ATOMS: atom_id res chain seq x y z
N MET A 1 39.33 -32.25 -2.77
CA MET A 1 38.03 -31.58 -2.98
C MET A 1 37.28 -31.56 -1.66
N PRO A 2 37.29 -30.45 -0.88
CA PRO A 2 36.52 -30.39 0.36
C PRO A 2 35.08 -29.91 0.08
N SER A 3 34.10 -30.75 0.46
CA SER A 3 32.67 -30.45 0.40
C SER A 3 32.30 -29.31 1.36
N ALA A 4 31.58 -28.32 0.81
CA ALA A 4 31.03 -27.19 1.53
C ALA A 4 29.96 -27.64 2.53
N ARG A 5 30.19 -27.32 3.81
CA ARG A 5 29.24 -27.46 4.91
C ARG A 5 28.14 -26.40 4.74
N VAL A 6 26.93 -26.83 4.38
CA VAL A 6 25.73 -26.01 4.40
C VAL A 6 25.44 -25.59 5.84
N GLN A 7 25.63 -24.31 6.13
CA GLN A 7 25.30 -23.71 7.41
C GLN A 7 23.81 -23.40 7.44
N GLY A 8 23.04 -24.27 8.11
CA GLY A 8 21.64 -24.04 8.43
C GLY A 8 21.51 -22.89 9.42
N GLY A 9 20.91 -21.78 8.97
CA GLY A 9 20.55 -20.65 9.81
C GLY A 9 19.37 -21.00 10.72
N GLY A 10 19.68 -21.24 11.99
CA GLY A 10 18.70 -21.46 13.06
C GLY A 10 17.83 -20.23 13.29
N GLY A 11 16.51 -20.44 13.31
CA GLY A 11 15.50 -19.44 13.59
C GLY A 11 15.48 -19.04 15.05
N ASP A 12 15.83 -17.78 15.31
CA ASP A 12 15.60 -17.09 16.58
C ASP A 12 14.18 -16.50 16.60
N GLY A 13 13.30 -17.15 17.36
CA GLY A 13 11.87 -16.86 17.50
C GLY A 13 11.50 -15.63 18.33
N GLY A 14 12.46 -14.82 18.79
CA GLY A 14 12.19 -13.56 19.51
C GLY A 14 12.64 -12.28 18.79
N GLY A 15 13.64 -12.38 17.90
CA GLY A 15 14.32 -11.20 17.36
C GLY A 15 13.64 -10.49 16.18
N GLY A 16 12.60 -11.07 15.57
CA GLY A 16 11.96 -10.52 14.36
C GLY A 16 11.31 -9.15 14.60
N SER A 17 10.50 -9.02 15.65
CA SER A 17 9.80 -7.78 15.98
C SER A 17 10.74 -6.66 16.41
N GLY A 18 11.76 -6.98 17.22
CA GLY A 18 12.79 -6.02 17.63
C GLY A 18 13.64 -5.52 16.45
N ARG A 19 14.04 -6.43 15.53
CA ARG A 19 14.75 -6.05 14.30
C ARG A 19 13.89 -5.15 13.41
N PHE A 20 12.62 -5.49 13.24
CA PHE A 20 11.67 -4.70 12.45
C PHE A 20 11.49 -3.29 13.02
N LYS A 21 11.18 -3.14 14.32
CA LYS A 21 11.03 -1.83 14.98
C LYS A 21 12.30 -0.99 14.89
N ARG A 22 13.49 -1.61 15.02
CA ARG A 22 14.77 -0.91 14.85
C ARG A 22 14.98 -0.43 13.42
N ALA A 23 14.68 -1.24 12.41
CA ALA A 23 14.76 -0.84 11.00
C ALA A 23 13.78 0.32 10.71
N LEU A 24 12.55 0.21 11.22
CA LEU A 24 11.52 1.24 11.11
C LEU A 24 11.97 2.57 11.72
N LEU A 25 12.49 2.54 12.95
CA LEU A 25 13.01 3.73 13.63
C LEU A 25 14.17 4.38 12.86
N ARG A 26 15.12 3.58 12.39
CA ARG A 26 16.27 4.07 11.60
C ARG A 26 15.79 4.78 10.33
N ASN A 27 14.91 4.14 9.57
CA ASN A 27 14.36 4.70 8.33
C ASN A 27 13.54 5.95 8.60
N LEU A 28 12.77 5.98 9.70
CA LEU A 28 11.96 7.13 10.10
C LEU A 28 12.85 8.34 10.43
N ILE A 29 13.87 8.19 11.27
CA ILE A 29 14.80 9.28 11.62
C ILE A 29 15.50 9.80 10.35
N LEU A 30 15.98 8.90 9.49
CA LEU A 30 16.64 9.28 8.25
C LEU A 30 15.70 10.07 7.34
N GLY A 31 14.47 9.60 7.19
CA GLY A 31 13.46 10.27 6.35
C GLY A 31 13.03 11.62 6.92
N LEU A 32 12.87 11.76 8.23
CA LEU A 32 12.51 13.04 8.86
C LEU A 32 13.60 14.09 8.69
N ARG A 33 14.88 13.68 8.77
CA ARG A 33 16.04 14.54 8.49
C ARG A 33 16.07 14.96 7.02
N LYS A 34 15.92 14.01 6.10
CA LYS A 34 15.92 14.28 4.65
C LYS A 34 14.76 15.17 4.22
N GLY A 35 13.59 14.98 4.83
CA GLY A 35 12.39 15.78 4.57
C GLY A 35 12.40 17.16 5.21
N GLY A 36 13.45 17.55 5.95
CA GLY A 36 13.52 18.87 6.57
C GLY A 36 12.36 19.16 7.52
N VAL A 37 11.79 18.15 8.17
CA VAL A 37 10.56 18.29 8.98
C VAL A 37 10.75 19.24 10.18
N ALA A 38 11.99 19.37 10.65
CA ALA A 38 12.40 20.32 11.68
C ALA A 38 12.61 21.76 11.16
N SER A 39 12.60 21.97 9.84
CA SER A 39 12.71 23.30 9.25
C SER A 39 11.51 24.16 9.63
N ARG A 40 11.79 25.45 9.86
CA ARG A 40 10.79 26.46 10.18
C ARG A 40 9.99 26.91 8.95
N GLU A 41 10.42 26.51 7.76
CA GLU A 41 9.81 26.86 6.48
C GLU A 41 8.49 26.14 6.22
N MET A 42 8.28 24.95 6.81
CA MET A 42 7.06 24.17 6.58
C MET A 42 5.89 24.65 7.43
N GLY A 43 4.74 24.83 6.79
CA GLY A 43 3.47 25.04 7.49
C GLY A 43 3.04 23.79 8.27
N PHE A 44 2.11 23.93 9.23
CA PHE A 44 1.66 22.81 10.06
C PHE A 44 1.12 21.61 9.24
N HIS A 45 0.31 21.88 8.23
CA HIS A 45 -0.29 20.86 7.36
C HIS A 45 0.77 20.14 6.51
N GLU A 46 1.73 20.90 6.00
CA GLU A 46 2.86 20.38 5.24
C GLU A 46 3.74 19.49 6.12
N ARG A 47 4.09 19.96 7.33
CA ARG A 47 4.84 19.19 8.31
C ARG A 47 4.13 17.90 8.69
N LYS A 48 2.83 17.96 8.98
CA LYS A 48 2.00 16.78 9.28
C LYS A 48 1.99 15.79 8.11
N GLY A 49 1.82 16.28 6.88
CA GLY A 49 1.86 15.47 5.67
C GLY A 49 3.23 14.82 5.43
N ALA A 50 4.32 15.57 5.63
CA ALA A 50 5.68 15.09 5.52
C ALA A 50 5.99 14.00 6.55
N ILE A 51 5.57 14.19 7.81
CA ILE A 51 5.70 13.17 8.86
C ILE A 51 4.96 11.90 8.46
N LYS A 52 3.70 12.01 8.01
CA LYS A 52 2.90 10.86 7.59
C LYS A 52 3.57 10.09 6.45
N ARG A 53 3.92 10.78 5.35
CA ARG A 53 4.59 10.17 4.19
C ARG A 53 5.91 9.50 4.58
N THR A 54 6.68 10.15 5.46
CA THR A 54 7.94 9.59 5.96
C THR A 54 7.70 8.32 6.77
N ALA A 55 6.67 8.29 7.62
CA ALA A 55 6.32 7.12 8.40
C ALA A 55 5.88 5.97 7.50
N ASP A 56 5.03 6.24 6.50
CA ASP A 56 4.58 5.24 5.52
C ASP A 56 5.77 4.70 4.69
N ALA A 57 6.71 5.57 4.28
CA ALA A 57 7.93 5.19 3.58
C ALA A 57 8.83 4.30 4.44
N ALA A 58 9.01 4.68 5.70
CA ALA A 58 9.82 3.93 6.66
C ALA A 58 9.21 2.55 6.96
N LEU A 59 7.88 2.48 7.06
CA LEU A 59 7.13 1.23 7.24
C LEU A 59 7.33 0.29 6.06
N ALA A 60 7.11 0.79 4.83
CA ALA A 60 7.30 0.01 3.61
C ALA A 60 8.75 -0.47 3.46
N ALA A 61 9.73 0.40 3.71
CA ALA A 61 11.15 0.06 3.63
C ALA A 61 11.58 -0.97 4.70
N ALA A 62 11.08 -0.85 5.93
CA ALA A 62 11.41 -1.78 7.02
C ALA A 62 10.82 -3.17 6.80
N ARG A 63 9.65 -3.26 6.16
CA ARG A 63 9.01 -4.54 5.85
C ARG A 63 9.62 -5.21 4.62
N GLY A 64 10.14 -4.40 3.68
CA GLY A 64 10.71 -4.85 2.42
C GLY A 64 9.64 -5.17 1.37
N ALA A 65 10.06 -5.68 0.22
CA ALA A 65 9.17 -5.87 -0.94
C ALA A 65 8.30 -7.14 -0.89
N ALA A 66 8.32 -7.91 0.20
CA ALA A 66 7.61 -9.19 0.28
C ALA A 66 6.07 -9.04 0.29
N PRO A 67 5.45 -8.28 1.22
CA PRO A 67 4.01 -8.09 1.18
C PRO A 67 3.56 -7.14 0.05
N CYS A 68 2.38 -7.41 -0.48
CA CYS A 68 1.74 -6.55 -1.48
C CYS A 68 1.48 -5.14 -0.94
N TRP A 69 1.11 -5.02 0.34
CA TRP A 69 0.82 -3.72 0.94
C TRP A 69 2.05 -2.81 1.00
N SER A 70 3.25 -3.34 1.27
CA SER A 70 4.46 -2.54 1.34
C SER A 70 4.89 -2.04 -0.03
N ARG A 71 4.77 -2.89 -1.08
CA ARG A 71 5.01 -2.48 -2.47
C ARG A 71 4.03 -1.43 -2.93
N SER A 72 2.75 -1.58 -2.57
CA SER A 72 1.72 -0.59 -2.89
C SER A 72 2.02 0.76 -2.24
N LEU A 73 2.39 0.77 -0.96
CA LEU A 73 2.79 2.01 -0.27
C LEU A 73 4.02 2.65 -0.91
N ALA A 74 5.05 1.86 -1.23
CA ALA A 74 6.24 2.37 -1.90
C ALA A 74 5.92 2.97 -3.29
N ALA A 75 5.02 2.33 -4.05
CA ALA A 75 4.57 2.82 -5.34
C ALA A 75 3.74 4.11 -5.24
N GLU A 76 2.90 4.24 -4.22
CA GLU A 76 2.12 5.46 -3.96
C GLU A 76 3.04 6.65 -3.65
N LEU A 77 4.06 6.42 -2.83
CA LEU A 77 5.06 7.43 -2.48
C LEU A 77 5.95 7.83 -3.65
N ALA A 78 6.25 6.91 -4.57
CA ALA A 78 6.99 7.19 -5.80
C ALA A 78 6.15 8.00 -6.80
N GLN A 79 4.84 7.84 -6.79
CA GLN A 79 3.92 8.56 -7.68
C GLN A 79 3.54 9.94 -7.15
N ALA A 80 3.71 10.21 -5.86
CA ALA A 80 3.36 11.49 -5.25
C ALA A 80 4.24 12.62 -5.84
N PRO A 81 3.68 13.54 -6.65
CA PRO A 81 4.40 14.73 -7.06
C PRO A 81 4.63 15.58 -5.81
N GLN A 82 5.86 16.07 -5.62
CA GLN A 82 6.19 17.10 -4.63
C GLN A 82 5.15 18.21 -4.73
N GLN A 83 4.28 18.33 -3.73
CA GLN A 83 3.22 19.33 -3.70
C GLN A 83 3.80 20.72 -3.43
N HIS A 84 4.49 21.30 -4.43
CA HIS A 84 4.65 22.75 -4.59
C HIS A 84 5.06 23.15 -6.02
N ARG A 85 4.32 22.69 -7.03
CA ARG A 85 4.25 23.40 -8.32
C ARG A 85 2.79 23.52 -8.73
N SER A 86 2.34 24.76 -8.85
CA SER A 86 0.98 25.20 -9.22
C SER A 86 0.37 24.40 -10.38
N PRO A 87 -0.97 24.34 -10.50
CA PRO A 87 -1.63 23.57 -11.54
C PRO A 87 -1.47 24.24 -12.90
N SER A 88 -0.42 23.89 -13.64
CA SER A 88 -0.40 24.11 -15.08
C SER A 88 -1.17 22.95 -15.73
N SER A 89 -2.41 23.26 -16.13
CA SER A 89 -3.22 22.67 -17.21
C SER A 89 -2.95 21.21 -17.63
N PRO A 90 -3.97 20.32 -17.71
CA PRO A 90 -3.81 18.99 -18.27
C PRO A 90 -3.59 19.08 -19.79
N SER A 91 -2.34 19.22 -20.20
CA SER A 91 -1.94 19.05 -21.60
C SER A 91 -2.02 17.57 -21.96
N SER A 92 -3.04 17.24 -22.72
CA SER A 92 -3.25 15.96 -23.40
C SER A 92 -2.00 15.53 -24.19
N ARG A 93 -1.18 14.64 -23.62
CA ARG A 93 -0.16 13.93 -24.39
C ARG A 93 -0.73 12.60 -24.88
N LYS A 94 -1.40 12.69 -26.03
CA LYS A 94 -1.69 11.57 -26.92
C LYS A 94 -0.37 10.90 -27.31
N MET A 95 -0.17 9.64 -26.93
CA MET A 95 0.86 8.79 -27.53
C MET A 95 0.35 8.34 -28.91
N ILE A 96 0.77 9.06 -29.95
CA ILE A 96 0.58 8.68 -31.35
C ILE A 96 1.78 7.85 -31.78
N CYS A 97 1.58 6.54 -31.95
CA CYS A 97 2.54 5.68 -32.63
C CYS A 97 1.96 5.18 -33.96
N LYS A 98 2.31 5.95 -35.00
CA LYS A 98 2.67 5.60 -36.39
C LYS A 98 2.00 4.36 -37.04
N LYS A 99 1.01 4.69 -37.88
CA LYS A 99 0.60 4.09 -39.16
C LYS A 99 1.60 3.06 -39.77
N ILE A 100 1.20 1.78 -39.79
CA ILE A 100 1.61 0.82 -40.82
C ILE A 100 0.35 0.44 -41.60
N VAL A 101 0.26 0.95 -42.83
CA VAL A 101 -0.75 0.54 -43.82
C VAL A 101 -0.27 -0.75 -44.45
N ARG A 102 -1.00 -1.85 -44.25
CA ARG A 102 -1.06 -2.92 -45.25
C ARG A 102 -2.52 -3.24 -45.55
N ARG A 103 -2.77 -3.20 -46.85
CA ARG A 103 -4.05 -3.24 -47.55
C ARG A 103 -4.30 -4.67 -48.00
N SER A 104 -5.47 -5.22 -47.67
CA SER A 104 -6.22 -6.24 -48.43
C SER A 104 -7.54 -6.52 -47.68
N LEU A 105 -8.67 -5.90 -48.03
CA LEU A 105 -9.65 -6.41 -49.01
C LEU A 105 -9.99 -7.91 -48.84
N ILE A 106 -11.05 -8.21 -48.06
CA ILE A 106 -12.12 -9.20 -48.30
C ILE A 106 -13.28 -8.74 -47.40
N ARG A 107 -14.17 -7.83 -47.83
CA ARG A 107 -15.47 -8.08 -48.47
C ARG A 107 -16.28 -9.29 -47.94
N ARG A 108 -17.40 -8.93 -47.28
CA ARG A 108 -18.73 -9.59 -47.22
C ARG A 108 -18.80 -10.77 -46.23
N ARG A 109 -19.75 -10.80 -45.29
CA ARG A 109 -21.20 -10.70 -45.51
C ARG A 109 -21.94 -9.97 -44.37
N ARG A 110 -22.94 -9.20 -44.81
CA ARG A 110 -24.02 -8.62 -44.00
C ARG A 110 -24.92 -9.72 -43.45
N ARG A 111 -25.48 -9.54 -42.25
CA ARG A 111 -26.94 -9.50 -42.03
C ARG A 111 -27.27 -8.82 -40.69
N PRO A 112 -28.35 -8.01 -40.62
CA PRO A 112 -28.71 -7.19 -39.46
C PRO A 112 -29.83 -7.85 -38.64
N ILE A 113 -29.81 -7.79 -37.30
CA ILE A 113 -30.99 -8.04 -36.46
C ILE A 113 -31.00 -7.07 -35.26
N ARG A 114 -32.19 -6.55 -35.01
CA ARG A 114 -32.68 -5.47 -34.14
C ARG A 114 -32.22 -5.48 -32.67
N PRO A 115 -32.37 -4.34 -31.95
CA PRO A 115 -32.24 -4.28 -30.50
C PRO A 115 -33.57 -4.65 -29.81
N ALA A 116 -33.54 -5.47 -28.76
CA ALA A 116 -34.61 -5.56 -27.76
C ALA A 116 -34.15 -6.28 -26.48
N ASN A 117 -34.08 -5.48 -25.41
CA ASN A 117 -34.47 -5.73 -24.03
C ASN A 117 -34.22 -7.09 -23.34
N ASN A 118 -33.48 -6.97 -22.22
CA ASN A 118 -33.63 -7.69 -20.94
C ASN A 118 -34.73 -8.77 -20.88
N THR A 119 -34.34 -10.05 -20.90
CA THR A 119 -35.02 -11.07 -20.09
C THR A 119 -34.08 -12.27 -19.85
N THR A 120 -33.77 -12.50 -18.58
CA THR A 120 -33.51 -13.81 -17.95
C THR A 120 -32.41 -14.70 -18.54
N ALA A 121 -31.16 -14.47 -18.11
CA ALA A 121 -30.13 -15.49 -18.15
C ALA A 121 -30.37 -16.53 -17.04
N ALA A 122 -30.88 -17.69 -17.48
CA ALA A 122 -30.54 -19.03 -17.03
C ALA A 122 -30.32 -19.26 -15.52
N THR A 123 -31.36 -19.81 -14.91
CA THR A 123 -31.35 -20.63 -13.71
C THR A 123 -30.30 -21.75 -13.78
N THR A 124 -29.15 -21.54 -13.13
CA THR A 124 -28.39 -22.61 -12.49
C THR A 124 -28.70 -22.59 -10.99
N LYS A 125 -29.93 -22.98 -10.63
CA LYS A 125 -30.24 -23.34 -9.24
C LYS A 125 -29.91 -24.81 -9.04
N ALA A 126 -28.63 -25.07 -8.77
CA ALA A 126 -28.21 -26.30 -8.14
C ALA A 126 -28.28 -26.09 -6.61
N TYR A 127 -29.23 -26.80 -5.99
CA TYR A 127 -29.31 -27.21 -4.60
C TYR A 127 -28.21 -26.74 -3.65
N GLY A 128 -28.57 -25.90 -2.67
CA GLY A 128 -27.70 -25.54 -1.56
C GLY A 128 -28.25 -24.44 -0.65
N GLY A 129 -29.14 -24.82 0.29
CA GLY A 129 -29.35 -24.15 1.59
C GLY A 129 -29.64 -22.63 1.59
N GLY A 130 -30.92 -22.27 1.52
CA GLY A 130 -31.42 -20.93 1.84
C GLY A 130 -31.07 -20.55 3.28
N GLY A 131 -30.16 -19.59 3.44
CA GLY A 131 -29.65 -19.10 4.73
C GLY A 131 -28.27 -18.48 4.59
N GLY A 132 -27.43 -19.04 3.69
CA GLY A 132 -26.08 -18.54 3.44
C GLY A 132 -25.98 -17.29 2.56
N GLY A 133 -27.06 -16.88 1.88
CA GLY A 133 -27.03 -15.74 0.95
C GLY A 133 -26.73 -14.40 1.63
N VAL A 134 -27.41 -14.13 2.75
CA VAL A 134 -27.21 -12.91 3.55
C VAL A 134 -25.83 -12.91 4.20
N ALA A 135 -25.41 -14.04 4.79
CA ALA A 135 -24.08 -14.18 5.37
C ALA A 135 -22.97 -13.95 4.33
N ARG A 136 -23.09 -14.55 3.14
CA ARG A 136 -22.14 -14.32 2.03
C ARG A 136 -22.15 -12.88 1.55
N ALA A 137 -23.31 -12.22 1.48
CA ALA A 137 -23.40 -10.80 1.12
C ALA A 137 -22.71 -9.91 2.16
N MET A 138 -22.89 -10.18 3.46
CA MET A 138 -22.20 -9.47 4.54
C MET A 138 -20.69 -9.65 4.46
N VAL A 139 -20.22 -10.89 4.23
CA VAL A 139 -18.78 -11.18 4.06
C VAL A 139 -18.20 -10.42 2.87
N ARG A 140 -18.89 -10.42 1.72
CA ARG A 140 -18.46 -9.65 0.53
C ARG A 140 -18.38 -8.15 0.81
N LYS A 141 -19.33 -7.59 1.54
CA LYS A 141 -19.35 -6.17 1.91
C LYS A 141 -18.17 -5.82 2.82
N ARG A 142 -17.93 -6.62 3.86
CA ARG A 142 -16.78 -6.46 4.76
C ARG A 142 -15.44 -6.62 4.02
N ALA A 143 -15.36 -7.60 3.13
CA ALA A 143 -14.19 -7.81 2.28
C ALA A 143 -13.92 -6.60 1.37
N SER A 144 -14.97 -6.01 0.78
CA SER A 144 -14.83 -4.81 -0.05
C SER A 144 -14.26 -3.64 0.75
N VAL A 145 -14.74 -3.40 1.98
CA VAL A 145 -14.17 -2.37 2.86
C VAL A 145 -12.71 -2.68 3.16
N LEU A 146 -12.40 -3.94 3.45
CA LEU A 146 -11.03 -4.36 3.76
C LEU A 146 -10.07 -4.14 2.58
N LYS A 147 -10.52 -4.37 1.35
CA LYS A 147 -9.75 -4.11 0.13
C LYS A 147 -9.44 -2.64 -0.11
N GLU A 148 -10.28 -1.73 0.40
CA GLU A 148 -10.04 -0.28 0.30
C GLU A 148 -9.04 0.22 1.35
N ILE A 149 -9.02 -0.37 2.56
CA ILE A 149 -8.17 0.11 3.65
C ILE A 149 -6.76 -0.50 3.65
N VAL A 150 -6.59 -1.71 3.09
CA VAL A 150 -5.29 -2.36 2.96
C VAL A 150 -4.63 -1.88 1.67
N PRO A 151 -3.44 -1.28 1.72
CA PRO A 151 -2.72 -0.87 0.51
C PRO A 151 -2.56 -2.07 -0.44
N GLY A 152 -2.91 -1.90 -1.71
CA GLY A 152 -2.89 -2.98 -2.71
C GLY A 152 -4.00 -4.04 -2.57
N GLY A 153 -4.92 -3.90 -1.61
CA GLY A 153 -5.95 -4.90 -1.29
C GLY A 153 -6.94 -5.21 -2.42
N LYS A 154 -7.19 -4.24 -3.30
CA LYS A 154 -8.11 -4.38 -4.44
C LYS A 154 -7.80 -5.58 -5.34
N ALA A 155 -6.51 -5.83 -5.58
CA ALA A 155 -6.03 -6.88 -6.46
C ALA A 155 -5.95 -8.27 -5.79
N LEU A 156 -6.21 -8.37 -4.48
CA LEU A 156 -6.04 -9.60 -3.71
C LEU A 156 -7.30 -10.47 -3.72
N ASP A 157 -7.09 -11.79 -3.63
CA ASP A 157 -8.13 -12.76 -3.30
C ASP A 157 -8.41 -12.73 -1.78
N MET A 158 -9.42 -13.48 -1.33
CA MET A 158 -9.84 -13.42 0.09
C MET A 158 -8.77 -13.93 1.06
N CYS A 159 -8.06 -15.00 0.71
CA CYS A 159 -7.06 -15.60 1.59
C CYS A 159 -5.81 -14.70 1.70
N ALA A 160 -5.28 -14.20 0.58
CA ALA A 160 -4.16 -13.28 0.62
C ALA A 160 -4.54 -11.95 1.30
N LEU A 161 -5.77 -11.44 1.09
CA LEU A 161 -6.24 -10.23 1.74
C LEU A 161 -6.18 -10.34 3.27
N LEU A 162 -6.61 -11.46 3.85
CA LEU A 162 -6.57 -11.67 5.29
C LEU A 162 -5.12 -11.74 5.81
N GLY A 163 -4.23 -12.45 5.11
CA GLY A 163 -2.81 -12.53 5.46
C GLY A 163 -2.11 -11.16 5.42
N GLU A 164 -2.32 -10.41 4.34
CA GLU A 164 -1.80 -9.04 4.18
C GLU A 164 -2.39 -8.09 5.21
N THR A 165 -3.67 -8.23 5.55
CA THR A 165 -4.33 -7.43 6.61
C THR A 165 -3.67 -7.67 7.97
N LEU A 166 -3.46 -8.93 8.33
CA LEU A 166 -2.85 -9.28 9.61
C LEU A 166 -1.42 -8.70 9.70
N ASP A 167 -0.64 -8.90 8.64
CA ASP A 167 0.72 -8.39 8.56
C ASP A 167 0.77 -6.85 8.63
N TYR A 168 -0.16 -6.18 7.92
CA TYR A 168 -0.29 -4.73 7.94
C TYR A 168 -0.70 -4.20 9.32
N ALA A 169 -1.65 -4.86 10.00
CA ALA A 169 -2.07 -4.47 11.35
C ALA A 169 -0.92 -4.57 12.38
N VAL A 170 -0.14 -5.65 12.32
CA VAL A 170 1.07 -5.80 13.16
C VAL A 170 2.09 -4.70 12.85
N SER A 171 2.26 -4.39 11.56
CA SER A 171 3.18 -3.35 11.09
C SER A 171 2.75 -1.94 11.55
N LEU A 172 1.46 -1.63 11.47
CA LEU A 172 0.89 -0.38 11.98
C LEU A 172 1.09 -0.23 13.49
N LYS A 173 0.86 -1.29 14.27
CA LYS A 173 1.11 -1.27 15.71
C LYS A 173 2.57 -0.91 16.02
N ALA A 174 3.51 -1.55 15.31
CA ALA A 174 4.92 -1.24 15.48
C ALA A 174 5.28 0.20 15.08
N GLN A 175 4.65 0.78 14.06
CA GLN A 175 4.80 2.19 13.70
C GLN A 175 4.32 3.12 14.81
N VAL A 176 3.15 2.84 15.38
CA VAL A 176 2.62 3.62 16.52
C VAL A 176 3.57 3.54 17.71
N ASP A 177 4.05 2.34 18.06
CA ASP A 177 5.00 2.14 19.16
C ASP A 177 6.29 2.97 18.96
N VAL A 178 6.86 2.94 17.75
CA VAL A 178 8.07 3.68 17.40
C VAL A 178 7.85 5.19 17.47
N MET A 179 6.71 5.70 16.97
CA MET A 179 6.39 7.12 17.03
C MET A 179 6.16 7.61 18.46
N GLN A 180 5.49 6.81 19.30
CA GLN A 180 5.30 7.12 20.71
C GLN A 180 6.63 7.16 21.47
N LEU A 181 7.54 6.23 21.18
CA LEU A 181 8.88 6.23 21.76
C LEU A 181 9.63 7.53 21.42
N LEU A 182 9.57 7.96 20.15
CA LEU A 182 10.17 9.23 19.73
C LEU A 182 9.58 10.42 20.50
N VAL A 183 8.26 10.49 20.65
CA VAL A 183 7.62 11.57 21.42
C VAL A 183 8.10 11.60 22.87
N ARG A 184 8.12 10.45 23.56
CA ARG A 184 8.58 10.37 24.95
C ARG A 184 10.03 10.81 25.10
N THR A 185 10.92 10.27 24.25
CA THR A 185 12.34 10.64 24.29
C THR A 185 12.57 12.13 24.03
N LEU A 186 11.84 12.74 23.08
CA LEU A 186 11.96 14.16 22.79
C LEU A 186 11.43 15.04 23.95
N GLN A 187 10.36 14.61 24.63
CA GLN A 187 9.84 15.29 25.81
C GLN A 187 10.83 15.25 26.97
N GLU A 188 11.44 14.08 27.24
CA GLU A 188 12.48 13.93 28.27
C GLU A 188 13.71 14.82 27.98
N GLN A 189 14.12 14.93 26.72
CA GLN A 189 15.22 15.82 26.31
C GLN A 189 14.86 17.30 26.54
N LYS A 190 13.62 17.70 26.22
CA LYS A 190 13.15 19.07 26.47
C LYS A 190 13.18 19.42 27.96
N LEU A 191 12.78 18.49 28.83
CA LEU A 191 12.80 18.70 30.29
C LEU A 191 14.22 18.86 30.82
N LYS A 192 15.16 18.01 30.38
CA LYS A 192 16.58 18.12 30.75
C LYS A 192 17.19 19.46 30.33
N ASN A 193 16.90 19.93 29.12
CA ASN A 193 17.41 21.21 28.62
C ASN A 193 16.82 22.42 29.36
N SER A 194 15.63 22.29 29.96
CA SER A 194 14.98 23.36 30.72
C SER A 194 15.41 23.43 32.19
N SER A 195 16.04 22.38 32.72
CA SER A 195 16.49 22.30 34.13
C SER A 195 17.98 22.61 34.30
N GLY A 196 18.73 22.79 33.21
CA GLY A 196 20.17 23.08 33.20
C GLY A 196 20.52 24.53 32.88
N ASN A 197 19.57 25.45 33.04
CA ASN A 197 19.70 26.89 32.79
C ASN A 197 19.15 27.66 33.99
#